data_AF-U9USF3-F1
#
_entry.id   AF-U9USF3-F1
#
_cell.length_a   1.000
_cell.length_b   1.000
_cell.length_c   1.000
_cell.angle_alpha   90.00
_cell.angle_beta   90.00
_cell.angle_gamma   90.00
#
_symmetry.space_group_name_H-M   'P 1'
#
loop_
_entity.id
_entity.type
_entity.pdbx_description
1 polymer ?
#
loop_
_entity_poly.entity_id
_entity_poly.type
_entity_poly.pdbx_seq_one_letter_code
_entity_poly.pdbx_strand_id
1 'polypeptide(L)'
;MYSSREGQQWFSNDTISTNRRYFARGINTESSKHQLRGIINTLKHATKTLPIEQQLVKFSEIPKTLDETPIPDIIHGTLLFFAERFKDCDHNVIRRCILKILKDSEKHISQNSQSSELEQTIRKIFFLLENQSNDPIARALTLRCLGYMSVLLIERLDIQHGILQRLDSSVEIEANAAIFAADKLCSKTEKFSALAYEKFVTLLQASHVSLAFKTKLVRIFRHMHWDINLARKTRIICLQLLEQCSDDEFVLTILKTLTFLSNRALVDRTDQINLLIKYAQNDPRGHVKTSSLAYLTNIAPKDLTFEISHILILLSIVTSAKELNVKAKALCVLTILFQQTRLLCEIASIDTEQETRLEVLHYIQQCEDLIQDKVIEINVITVKLMSVIIIESKRIESISNILISPEWGRILQ
;
A
#
# COMPACT_ATOMS: atom_id res chain seq x y z
N MET A 1 9.26 -15.18 13.95
CA MET A 1 9.66 -15.37 12.53
C MET A 1 8.42 -15.39 11.62
N TYR A 2 7.64 -14.30 11.60
CA TYR A 2 6.53 -14.02 10.68
C TYR A 2 6.28 -12.50 10.76
N SER A 3 6.98 -11.69 9.96
CA SER A 3 6.73 -10.23 9.89
C SER A 3 7.26 -9.58 8.61
N SER A 4 8.05 -10.26 7.78
CA SER A 4 8.80 -9.60 6.70
C SER A 4 8.12 -9.57 5.33
N ARG A 5 6.96 -10.23 5.13
CA ARG A 5 6.31 -10.32 3.79
C ARG A 5 5.25 -9.27 3.50
N GLU A 6 4.62 -8.63 4.49
CA GLU A 6 3.60 -7.59 4.24
C GLU A 6 4.19 -6.19 3.98
N GLY A 7 5.46 -5.97 4.35
CA GLY A 7 6.15 -4.69 4.14
C GLY A 7 6.42 -4.37 2.66
N GLN A 8 6.77 -5.38 1.86
CA GLN A 8 7.11 -5.18 0.43
C GLN A 8 5.88 -5.02 -0.48
N GLN A 9 4.72 -5.58 -0.13
CA GLN A 9 3.54 -5.51 -1.01
C GLN A 9 2.96 -4.10 -1.20
N TRP A 10 3.23 -3.17 -0.29
CA TRP A 10 2.70 -1.80 -0.36
C TRP A 10 3.43 -0.92 -1.37
N PHE A 11 4.72 -1.17 -1.60
CA PHE A 11 5.55 -0.40 -2.54
C PHE A 11 5.75 -1.11 -3.88
N SER A 12 5.48 -2.42 -3.96
CA SER A 12 5.81 -3.23 -5.13
C SER A 12 4.67 -3.51 -6.13
N ASN A 13 3.47 -2.96 -5.93
CA ASN A 13 2.30 -3.38 -6.74
C ASN A 13 1.55 -2.28 -7.51
N ASP A 14 2.11 -1.08 -7.67
CA ASP A 14 1.52 -0.05 -8.55
C ASP A 14 2.51 0.37 -9.66
N THR A 15 3.12 -0.61 -10.31
CA THR A 15 3.37 -0.45 -11.75
C THR A 15 1.99 -0.36 -12.39
N ILE A 16 1.65 0.83 -12.88
CA ILE A 16 0.57 1.04 -13.84
C ILE A 16 0.64 -0.13 -14.82
N SER A 17 -0.31 -1.06 -14.73
CA SER A 17 -0.37 -2.19 -15.64
C SER A 17 -0.73 -1.62 -17.00
N THR A 18 0.30 -1.26 -17.76
CA THR A 18 0.21 -0.98 -19.18
C THR A 18 0.00 -2.31 -19.91
N ASN A 19 -1.07 -3.03 -19.59
CA ASN A 19 -1.66 -4.02 -20.50
C ASN A 19 -2.70 -3.29 -21.34
N ARG A 20 -2.20 -2.40 -22.21
CA ARG A 20 -2.95 -1.94 -23.38
C ARG A 20 -2.90 -3.03 -24.44
N ARG A 21 -4.07 -3.26 -25.04
CA ARG A 21 -4.39 -4.08 -26.23
C ARG A 21 -4.81 -5.52 -25.94
N TYR A 22 -6.02 -5.68 -25.41
CA TYR A 22 -6.89 -6.72 -25.99
C TYR A 22 -7.35 -6.20 -27.35
N PHE A 23 -6.68 -6.67 -28.40
CA PHE A 23 -7.12 -6.47 -29.76
C PHE A 23 -8.51 -7.08 -29.92
N ALA A 24 -9.48 -6.23 -30.27
CA ALA A 24 -10.69 -6.64 -30.95
C ALA A 24 -10.30 -7.27 -32.29
N ARG A 25 -9.97 -8.57 -32.28
CA ARG A 25 -10.04 -9.41 -33.47
C ARG A 25 -11.36 -10.16 -33.38
N GLY A 26 -12.18 -10.01 -34.42
CA GLY A 26 -13.57 -10.46 -34.47
C GLY A 26 -13.81 -11.80 -33.79
N ILE A 27 -14.42 -11.75 -32.61
CA ILE A 27 -14.92 -12.93 -31.93
C ILE A 27 -16.19 -13.31 -32.70
N ASN A 28 -16.24 -14.51 -33.26
CA ASN A 28 -17.47 -15.11 -33.77
C ASN A 28 -18.51 -15.09 -32.63
N THR A 29 -19.42 -14.12 -32.68
CA THR A 29 -20.39 -13.83 -31.61
C THR A 29 -21.33 -15.00 -31.36
N GLU A 30 -21.56 -15.86 -32.34
CA GLU A 30 -22.34 -17.08 -32.18
C GLU A 30 -21.61 -18.18 -31.41
N SER A 31 -20.30 -18.35 -31.64
CA SER A 31 -19.48 -19.36 -30.95
C SER A 31 -19.33 -19.03 -29.46
N SER A 32 -19.04 -17.77 -29.14
CA SER A 32 -18.96 -17.29 -27.75
C SER A 32 -20.30 -17.38 -27.02
N LYS A 33 -21.43 -17.07 -27.69
CA LYS A 33 -22.78 -17.28 -27.15
C LYS A 33 -23.07 -18.76 -26.88
N HIS A 34 -22.68 -19.65 -27.77
CA HIS A 34 -22.84 -21.09 -27.58
C HIS A 34 -22.02 -21.59 -26.37
N GLN A 35 -20.76 -21.15 -26.26
CA GLN A 35 -19.89 -21.48 -25.15
C GLN A 35 -20.43 -20.96 -23.81
N LEU A 36 -20.86 -19.70 -23.75
CA LEU A 36 -21.53 -19.12 -22.58
C LEU A 36 -22.76 -19.95 -22.19
N ARG A 37 -23.63 -20.30 -23.15
CA ARG A 37 -24.81 -21.15 -22.88
C ARG A 37 -24.40 -22.50 -22.29
N GLY A 38 -23.34 -23.12 -22.80
CA GLY A 38 -22.81 -24.38 -22.27
C GLY A 38 -22.36 -24.26 -20.81
N ILE A 39 -21.60 -23.21 -20.48
CA ILE A 39 -21.15 -22.92 -19.10
C ILE A 39 -22.37 -22.69 -18.19
N ILE A 40 -23.28 -21.80 -18.58
CA ILE A 40 -24.46 -21.45 -17.77
C ILE A 40 -25.38 -22.65 -17.58
N ASN A 41 -25.59 -23.49 -18.59
CA ASN A 41 -26.41 -24.69 -18.45
C ASN A 41 -25.79 -25.69 -17.47
N THR A 42 -24.47 -25.86 -17.52
CA THR A 42 -23.74 -26.72 -16.58
C THR A 42 -23.88 -26.20 -15.15
N LEU A 43 -23.74 -24.89 -14.94
CA LEU A 43 -23.89 -24.26 -13.63
C LEU A 43 -25.33 -24.30 -13.11
N LYS A 44 -26.33 -24.08 -13.98
CA LYS A 44 -27.75 -24.21 -13.65
C LYS A 44 -28.11 -25.63 -13.24
N HIS A 45 -27.62 -26.63 -13.99
CA HIS A 45 -27.80 -28.04 -13.64
C HIS A 45 -27.18 -28.31 -12.26
N ALA A 46 -25.91 -27.92 -12.06
CA ALA A 46 -25.22 -28.08 -10.78
C ALA A 46 -25.99 -27.49 -9.60
N THR A 47 -26.56 -26.30 -9.78
CA THR A 47 -27.33 -25.61 -8.72
C THR A 47 -28.62 -26.35 -8.35
N LYS A 48 -29.25 -27.04 -9.32
CA LYS A 48 -30.53 -27.75 -9.12
C LYS A 48 -30.35 -29.17 -8.59
N THR A 49 -29.29 -29.87 -9.02
CA THR A 49 -29.18 -31.33 -8.82
C THR A 49 -28.11 -31.73 -7.83
N LEU A 50 -27.08 -30.91 -7.61
CA LEU A 50 -25.95 -31.28 -6.75
C LEU A 50 -26.14 -30.76 -5.32
N PRO A 51 -25.65 -31.50 -4.31
CA PRO A 51 -25.54 -31.00 -2.94
C PRO A 51 -24.54 -29.83 -2.86
N ILE A 52 -24.66 -29.02 -1.81
CA ILE A 52 -23.87 -27.79 -1.62
C ILE A 52 -22.37 -28.03 -1.77
N GLU A 53 -21.82 -29.09 -1.18
CA GLU A 53 -20.40 -29.40 -1.23
C GLU A 53 -19.89 -29.61 -2.67
N GLN A 54 -20.67 -30.31 -3.49
CA GLN A 54 -20.34 -30.54 -4.90
C GLN A 54 -20.55 -29.27 -5.74
N GLN A 55 -21.52 -28.42 -5.39
CA GLN A 55 -21.64 -27.08 -6.00
C GLN A 55 -20.39 -26.26 -5.74
N LEU A 56 -19.85 -26.26 -4.51
CA LEU A 56 -18.64 -25.51 -4.16
C LEU A 56 -17.42 -25.96 -4.96
N VAL A 57 -17.24 -27.27 -5.13
CA VAL A 57 -16.16 -27.82 -5.99
C VAL A 57 -16.33 -27.30 -7.41
N LYS A 58 -17.52 -27.44 -7.99
CA LYS A 58 -17.77 -27.03 -9.37
C LYS A 58 -17.57 -25.52 -9.58
N PHE A 59 -18.02 -24.70 -8.63
CA PHE A 59 -17.89 -23.25 -8.70
C PHE A 59 -16.42 -22.82 -8.57
N SER A 60 -15.61 -23.54 -7.78
CA SER A 60 -14.20 -23.22 -7.59
C SER A 60 -13.32 -23.40 -8.84
N GLU A 61 -13.79 -24.15 -9.83
CA GLU A 61 -13.09 -24.37 -11.11
C GLU A 61 -13.26 -23.17 -12.07
N ILE A 62 -14.29 -22.35 -11.88
CA ILE A 62 -14.68 -21.32 -12.85
C ILE A 62 -13.63 -20.24 -13.08
N PRO A 63 -12.92 -19.70 -12.07
CA PRO A 63 -11.85 -18.73 -12.32
C PRO A 63 -10.81 -19.24 -13.32
N LYS A 64 -10.46 -20.53 -13.25
CA LYS A 64 -9.52 -21.16 -14.21
C LYS A 64 -10.11 -21.20 -15.62
N THR A 65 -11.38 -21.55 -15.77
CA THR A 65 -12.07 -21.53 -17.07
C THR A 65 -12.13 -20.12 -17.67
N LEU A 66 -12.37 -19.10 -16.85
CA LEU A 66 -12.38 -17.70 -17.30
C LEU A 66 -10.97 -17.21 -17.68
N ASP A 67 -9.93 -17.69 -16.99
CA ASP A 67 -8.53 -17.40 -17.33
C ASP A 67 -8.10 -18.05 -18.65
N GLU A 68 -8.54 -19.29 -18.90
CA GLU A 68 -8.28 -20.00 -20.16
C GLU A 68 -9.06 -19.38 -21.34
N THR A 69 -10.21 -18.77 -21.07
CA THR A 69 -11.08 -18.15 -22.08
C THR A 69 -11.56 -16.75 -21.66
N PRO A 70 -10.66 -15.74 -21.68
CA PRO A 70 -10.95 -14.39 -21.19
C PRO A 70 -11.75 -13.56 -22.21
N ILE A 71 -12.89 -14.09 -22.64
CA ILE A 71 -13.84 -13.43 -23.54
C ILE A 71 -14.82 -12.60 -22.70
N PRO A 72 -14.94 -11.27 -22.91
CA PRO A 72 -15.78 -10.40 -22.08
C PRO A 72 -17.22 -10.87 -21.92
N ASP A 73 -17.89 -11.28 -23.00
CA ASP A 73 -19.29 -11.76 -22.94
C ASP A 73 -19.45 -13.00 -22.06
N ILE A 74 -18.47 -13.92 -22.11
CA ILE A 74 -18.47 -15.12 -21.28
C ILE A 74 -18.26 -14.74 -19.82
N ILE A 75 -17.30 -13.85 -19.54
CA ILE A 75 -17.01 -13.38 -18.19
C ILE A 75 -18.22 -12.66 -17.61
N HIS A 76 -18.76 -11.65 -18.30
CA HIS A 76 -19.89 -10.85 -17.82
C HIS A 76 -21.14 -11.72 -17.60
N GLY A 77 -21.46 -12.63 -18.54
CA GLY A 77 -22.59 -13.54 -18.38
C GLY A 77 -22.43 -14.53 -17.22
N THR A 78 -21.20 -15.02 -17.00
CA THR A 78 -20.88 -15.92 -15.88
C THR A 78 -20.94 -15.20 -14.53
N LEU A 79 -20.42 -13.96 -14.45
CA LEU A 79 -20.52 -13.14 -13.25
C LEU A 79 -21.97 -12.78 -12.93
N LEU A 80 -22.78 -12.48 -13.96
CA LEU A 80 -24.20 -12.24 -13.80
C LEU A 80 -24.89 -13.46 -13.17
N PHE A 81 -24.67 -14.66 -13.71
CA PHE A 81 -25.20 -15.91 -13.15
C PHE A 81 -24.85 -16.05 -11.66
N PHE A 82 -23.60 -15.80 -11.29
CA PHE A 82 -23.20 -15.87 -9.89
C PHE A 82 -23.84 -14.79 -9.03
N ALA A 83 -24.07 -13.59 -9.56
CA ALA A 83 -24.80 -12.56 -8.83
C ALA A 83 -26.27 -12.93 -8.60
N GLU A 84 -26.93 -13.60 -9.55
CA GLU A 84 -28.28 -14.15 -9.31
C GLU A 84 -28.22 -15.20 -8.19
N ARG A 85 -27.27 -16.13 -8.26
CA ARG A 85 -27.12 -17.15 -7.23
C ARG A 85 -26.78 -16.55 -5.86
N PHE A 86 -25.98 -15.50 -5.81
CA PHE A 86 -25.61 -14.80 -4.59
C PHE A 86 -26.83 -14.18 -3.90
N LYS A 87 -27.69 -13.53 -4.70
CA LYS A 87 -28.94 -12.93 -4.25
C LYS A 87 -29.92 -13.98 -3.72
N ASP A 88 -30.13 -15.06 -4.48
CA ASP A 88 -31.23 -16.01 -4.22
C ASP A 88 -30.85 -17.15 -3.26
N CYS A 89 -29.58 -17.31 -2.89
CA CYS A 89 -29.17 -18.39 -1.98
C CYS A 89 -29.26 -17.99 -0.51
N ASP A 90 -29.72 -18.90 0.36
CA ASP A 90 -29.71 -18.67 1.82
C ASP A 90 -28.40 -19.08 2.51
N HIS A 91 -27.44 -19.62 1.76
CA HIS A 91 -26.24 -20.24 2.31
C HIS A 91 -25.01 -19.34 2.15
N ASN A 92 -24.52 -18.80 3.26
CA ASN A 92 -23.31 -17.95 3.25
C ASN A 92 -22.05 -18.66 2.75
N VAL A 93 -21.99 -20.00 2.80
CA VAL A 93 -20.89 -20.78 2.22
C VAL A 93 -20.84 -20.62 0.70
N ILE A 94 -21.99 -20.61 0.04
CA ILE A 94 -22.09 -20.34 -1.41
C ILE A 94 -21.72 -18.89 -1.71
N ARG A 95 -22.25 -17.92 -0.94
CA ARG A 95 -21.88 -16.50 -1.09
C ARG A 95 -20.36 -16.27 -0.94
N ARG A 96 -19.72 -16.97 0.00
CA ARG A 96 -18.26 -16.92 0.19
C ARG A 96 -17.50 -17.53 -0.99
N CYS A 97 -17.99 -18.62 -1.57
CA CYS A 97 -17.42 -19.18 -2.80
C CYS A 97 -17.51 -18.18 -3.96
N ILE A 98 -18.67 -17.56 -4.14
CA ILE A 98 -18.88 -16.53 -5.17
C ILE A 98 -17.96 -15.31 -4.96
N LEU A 99 -17.78 -14.87 -3.71
CA LEU A 99 -16.82 -13.82 -3.38
C LEU A 99 -15.39 -14.20 -3.83
N LYS A 100 -14.98 -15.45 -3.62
CA LYS A 100 -13.67 -15.93 -4.06
C LYS A 100 -13.55 -15.90 -5.59
N ILE A 101 -14.60 -16.30 -6.31
CA ILE A 101 -14.62 -16.25 -7.78
C ILE A 101 -14.49 -14.81 -8.27
N LEU A 102 -15.21 -13.86 -7.67
CA LEU A 102 -15.12 -12.44 -8.00
C LEU A 102 -13.72 -11.88 -7.73
N LYS A 103 -13.12 -12.24 -6.60
CA LYS A 103 -11.73 -11.88 -6.28
C LYS A 103 -10.76 -12.39 -7.35
N ASP A 104 -10.84 -13.67 -7.68
CA ASP A 104 -9.90 -14.32 -8.60
C ASP A 104 -10.09 -13.84 -10.05
N SER A 105 -11.30 -13.34 -10.37
CA SER A 105 -11.66 -12.79 -11.67
C SER A 105 -11.56 -11.25 -11.74
N GLU A 106 -11.15 -10.55 -10.67
CA GLU A 106 -11.10 -9.08 -10.58
C GLU A 106 -10.30 -8.46 -11.75
N LYS A 107 -9.21 -9.13 -12.17
CA LYS A 107 -8.34 -8.71 -13.27
C LYS A 107 -9.03 -8.60 -14.64
N HIS A 108 -10.16 -9.28 -14.82
CA HIS A 108 -10.94 -9.26 -16.06
C HIS A 108 -11.97 -8.14 -16.11
N ILE A 109 -12.20 -7.46 -14.99
CA ILE A 109 -13.17 -6.36 -14.87
C ILE A 109 -12.43 -5.04 -15.10
N SER A 110 -12.82 -4.31 -16.14
CA SER A 110 -12.21 -3.01 -16.47
C SER A 110 -13.24 -1.87 -16.38
N GLN A 111 -12.78 -0.64 -16.21
CA GLN A 111 -13.66 0.55 -16.15
C GLN A 111 -14.48 0.74 -17.43
N ASN A 112 -13.92 0.37 -18.58
CA ASN A 112 -14.59 0.49 -19.88
C ASN A 112 -15.51 -0.70 -20.19
N SER A 113 -15.62 -1.66 -19.28
CA SER A 113 -16.54 -2.79 -19.41
C SER A 113 -17.97 -2.31 -19.14
N GLN A 114 -18.54 -1.57 -20.09
CA GLN A 114 -19.96 -1.20 -20.07
C GLN A 114 -20.76 -2.33 -20.72
N SER A 115 -21.39 -3.17 -19.90
CA SER A 115 -22.32 -4.20 -20.33
C SER A 115 -23.55 -4.22 -19.43
N SER A 116 -24.70 -4.48 -20.03
CA SER A 116 -25.97 -4.60 -19.29
C SER A 116 -25.90 -5.70 -18.22
N GLU A 117 -25.11 -6.73 -18.48
CA GLU A 117 -24.85 -7.87 -17.62
C GLU A 117 -24.07 -7.46 -16.36
N LEU A 118 -23.05 -6.61 -16.49
CA LEU A 118 -22.31 -6.10 -15.33
C LEU A 118 -23.16 -5.15 -14.50
N GLU A 119 -24.01 -4.33 -15.12
CA GLU A 119 -24.96 -3.48 -14.39
C GLU A 119 -25.94 -4.31 -13.57
N GLN A 120 -26.49 -5.38 -14.15
CA GLN A 120 -27.35 -6.31 -13.45
C GLN A 120 -26.60 -7.08 -12.35
N THR A 121 -25.34 -7.47 -12.60
CA THR A 121 -24.47 -8.12 -11.63
C THR A 121 -24.35 -7.26 -10.37
N ILE A 122 -24.03 -5.98 -10.54
CA ILE A 122 -23.91 -5.01 -9.44
C ILE A 122 -25.23 -4.88 -8.67
N ARG A 123 -26.36 -4.68 -9.36
CA ARG A 123 -27.68 -4.55 -8.72
C ARG A 123 -28.05 -5.81 -7.92
N LYS A 124 -27.80 -7.00 -8.46
CA LYS A 124 -28.10 -8.28 -7.78
C LYS A 124 -27.24 -8.50 -6.54
N ILE A 125 -25.96 -8.14 -6.59
CA ILE A 125 -25.10 -8.17 -5.41
C ILE A 125 -25.58 -7.14 -4.38
N PHE A 126 -25.82 -5.89 -4.79
CA PHE A 126 -26.21 -4.80 -3.90
C PHE A 126 -27.58 -5.00 -3.22
N PHE A 127 -28.48 -5.78 -3.84
CA PHE A 127 -29.83 -6.07 -3.35
C PHE A 127 -29.90 -6.45 -1.86
N LEU A 128 -28.92 -7.21 -1.34
CA LEU A 128 -28.92 -7.63 0.07
C LEU A 128 -28.64 -6.48 1.05
N LEU A 129 -27.94 -5.43 0.61
CA LEU A 129 -27.73 -4.22 1.40
C LEU A 129 -28.94 -3.28 1.33
N GLU A 130 -29.52 -3.13 0.13
CA GLU A 130 -30.68 -2.27 -0.11
C GLU A 130 -31.91 -2.72 0.69
N ASN A 131 -32.19 -4.02 0.72
CA ASN A 131 -33.35 -4.59 1.41
C ASN A 131 -33.10 -4.90 2.89
N GLN A 132 -32.04 -4.32 3.48
CA GLN A 132 -31.72 -4.46 4.90
C GLN A 132 -31.72 -5.91 5.40
N SER A 133 -31.10 -6.83 4.64
CA SER A 133 -31.01 -8.25 5.04
C SER A 133 -30.61 -8.39 6.50
N ASN A 134 -31.35 -9.17 7.30
CA ASN A 134 -31.05 -9.36 8.72
C ASN A 134 -29.77 -10.16 8.99
N ASP A 135 -29.16 -10.75 7.97
CA ASP A 135 -27.93 -11.53 8.08
C ASP A 135 -26.68 -10.64 7.89
N PRO A 136 -25.93 -10.32 8.97
CA PRO A 136 -24.75 -9.47 8.88
C PRO A 136 -23.61 -10.12 8.08
N ILE A 137 -23.53 -11.45 8.01
CA ILE A 137 -22.51 -12.15 7.22
C ILE A 137 -22.80 -11.95 5.74
N ALA A 138 -24.06 -12.08 5.33
CA ALA A 138 -24.47 -11.81 3.95
C ALA A 138 -24.20 -10.36 3.54
N ARG A 139 -24.51 -9.39 4.41
CA ARG A 139 -24.20 -7.96 4.17
C ARG A 139 -22.70 -7.71 4.08
N ALA A 140 -21.90 -8.33 4.96
CA ALA A 140 -20.45 -8.23 4.89
C ALA A 140 -19.85 -8.85 3.61
N LEU A 141 -20.33 -10.02 3.19
CA LEU A 141 -19.94 -10.63 1.92
C LEU A 141 -20.32 -9.74 0.73
N THR A 142 -21.48 -9.08 0.80
CA THR A 142 -21.93 -8.12 -0.22
C THR A 142 -20.94 -6.96 -0.35
N LEU A 143 -20.58 -6.32 0.77
CA LEU A 143 -19.59 -5.24 0.79
C LEU A 143 -18.23 -5.69 0.24
N ARG A 144 -17.78 -6.91 0.57
CA ARG A 144 -16.55 -7.47 -0.01
C ARG A 144 -16.65 -7.67 -1.53
N CYS A 145 -17.78 -8.17 -2.03
CA CYS A 145 -18.02 -8.30 -3.47
C CYS A 145 -17.96 -6.93 -4.16
N LEU A 146 -18.62 -5.92 -3.60
CA LEU A 146 -18.59 -4.54 -4.11
C LEU A 146 -17.17 -3.97 -4.14
N GLY A 147 -16.33 -4.26 -3.14
CA GLY A 147 -14.92 -3.87 -3.13
C GLY A 147 -14.13 -4.44 -4.31
N TYR A 148 -14.32 -5.71 -4.66
CA TYR A 148 -13.69 -6.32 -5.86
C TYR A 148 -14.25 -5.78 -7.17
N MET A 149 -15.47 -5.26 -7.18
CA MET A 149 -16.09 -4.60 -8.33
C MET A 149 -15.92 -3.08 -8.30
N SER A 150 -15.10 -2.52 -7.42
CA SER A 150 -14.98 -1.07 -7.15
C SER A 150 -14.76 -0.22 -8.40
N VAL A 151 -14.06 -0.76 -9.40
CA VAL A 151 -13.83 -0.08 -10.69
C VAL A 151 -15.12 0.24 -11.45
N LEU A 152 -16.17 -0.58 -11.27
CA LEU A 152 -17.48 -0.39 -11.89
C LEU A 152 -18.39 0.56 -11.08
N LEU A 153 -18.00 0.88 -9.84
CA LEU A 153 -18.82 1.65 -8.90
C LEU A 153 -18.49 3.15 -8.90
N ILE A 154 -17.52 3.60 -9.70
CA ILE A 154 -17.00 4.97 -9.72
C ILE A 154 -18.11 6.03 -9.92
N GLU A 155 -19.14 5.70 -10.69
CA GLU A 155 -20.25 6.60 -11.02
C GLU A 155 -21.58 6.22 -10.33
N ARG A 156 -21.57 5.21 -9.46
CA ARG A 156 -22.78 4.66 -8.81
C ARG A 156 -22.93 5.23 -7.40
N LEU A 157 -23.38 6.49 -7.32
CA LEU A 157 -23.46 7.25 -6.06
C LEU A 157 -24.35 6.58 -5.01
N ASP A 158 -25.46 5.97 -5.43
CA ASP A 158 -26.37 5.19 -4.60
C ASP A 158 -25.62 4.07 -3.82
N ILE A 159 -24.81 3.31 -4.52
CA ILE A 159 -24.01 2.22 -3.94
C ILE A 159 -22.88 2.77 -3.08
N GLN A 160 -22.24 3.86 -3.51
CA GLN A 160 -21.21 4.55 -2.73
C GLN A 160 -21.75 5.01 -1.37
N HIS A 161 -22.92 5.65 -1.35
CA HIS A 161 -23.61 6.04 -0.13
C HIS A 161 -23.98 4.82 0.72
N GLY A 162 -24.48 3.74 0.10
CA GLY A 162 -24.77 2.48 0.79
C GLY A 162 -23.54 1.90 1.50
N ILE A 163 -22.36 1.94 0.88
CA ILE A 163 -21.10 1.50 1.50
C ILE A 163 -20.74 2.39 2.71
N LEU A 164 -20.82 3.72 2.56
CA LEU A 164 -20.45 4.64 3.64
C LEU A 164 -21.37 4.51 4.86
N GLN A 165 -22.67 4.29 4.65
CA GLN A 165 -23.62 4.05 5.75
C GLN A 165 -23.31 2.78 6.55
N ARG A 166 -22.58 1.81 5.99
CA ARG A 166 -22.21 0.58 6.69
C ARG A 166 -20.95 0.71 7.53
N LEU A 167 -20.24 1.84 7.46
CA LEU A 167 -19.15 2.15 8.39
C LEU A 167 -19.67 2.35 9.82
N ASP A 168 -20.94 2.77 9.98
CA ASP A 168 -21.60 2.96 11.27
C ASP A 168 -22.24 1.67 11.82
N SER A 169 -22.05 0.52 11.16
CA SER A 169 -22.64 -0.73 11.63
C SER A 169 -22.09 -1.11 13.02
N SER A 170 -22.99 -1.45 13.94
CA SER A 170 -22.63 -2.02 15.24
C SER A 170 -22.06 -3.44 15.14
N VAL A 171 -22.22 -4.09 13.98
CA VAL A 171 -21.70 -5.43 13.74
C VAL A 171 -20.31 -5.36 13.12
N GLU A 172 -19.31 -5.80 13.88
CA GLU A 172 -17.90 -5.62 13.52
C GLU A 172 -17.52 -6.23 12.15
N ILE A 173 -18.02 -7.42 11.83
CA ILE A 173 -17.75 -8.10 10.54
C ILE A 173 -18.24 -7.26 9.35
N GLU A 174 -19.40 -6.62 9.50
CA GLU A 174 -19.99 -5.77 8.47
C GLU A 174 -19.22 -4.45 8.35
N ALA A 175 -18.94 -3.77 9.47
CA ALA A 175 -18.20 -2.52 9.47
C ALA A 175 -16.77 -2.72 8.90
N ASN A 176 -16.11 -3.84 9.23
CA ASN A 176 -14.82 -4.22 8.65
C ASN A 176 -14.90 -4.49 7.13
N ALA A 177 -16.02 -5.03 6.64
CA ALA A 177 -16.24 -5.21 5.21
C ALA A 177 -16.51 -3.88 4.51
N ALA A 178 -17.19 -2.94 5.17
CA ALA A 178 -17.41 -1.58 4.68
C ALA A 178 -16.08 -0.82 4.54
N ILE A 179 -15.18 -0.93 5.53
CA ILE A 179 -13.81 -0.39 5.42
C ILE A 179 -13.12 -0.95 4.17
N PHE A 180 -13.17 -2.27 3.95
CA PHE A 180 -12.54 -2.88 2.78
C PHE A 180 -13.11 -2.34 1.46
N ALA A 181 -14.44 -2.20 1.36
CA ALA A 181 -15.08 -1.68 0.16
C ALA A 181 -14.72 -0.21 -0.08
N ALA A 182 -14.74 0.60 0.98
CA ALA A 182 -14.37 2.01 0.94
C ALA A 182 -12.88 2.20 0.56
N ASP A 183 -11.98 1.38 1.12
CA ASP A 183 -10.56 1.36 0.79
C ASP A 183 -10.34 1.10 -0.71
N LYS A 184 -10.97 0.03 -1.23
CA LYS A 184 -10.94 -0.32 -2.66
C LYS A 184 -11.47 0.83 -3.53
N LEU A 185 -12.54 1.50 -3.13
CA LEU A 185 -13.15 2.56 -3.93
C LEU A 185 -12.36 3.87 -3.88
N CYS A 186 -11.78 4.23 -2.72
CA CYS A 186 -10.86 5.38 -2.61
C CYS A 186 -9.64 5.21 -3.54
N SER A 187 -9.21 3.98 -3.79
CA SER A 187 -8.13 3.69 -4.76
C SER A 187 -8.51 3.95 -6.22
N LYS A 188 -9.78 4.18 -6.54
CA LYS A 188 -10.29 4.32 -7.92
C LYS A 188 -10.81 5.70 -8.26
N THR A 189 -11.23 6.49 -7.27
CA THR A 189 -11.92 7.77 -7.54
C THR A 189 -11.64 8.83 -6.48
N GLU A 190 -11.22 10.00 -6.96
CA GLU A 190 -11.05 11.23 -6.19
C GLU A 190 -12.37 11.67 -5.55
N LYS A 191 -13.47 11.70 -6.33
CA LYS A 191 -14.76 12.21 -5.86
C LYS A 191 -15.27 11.44 -4.62
N PHE A 192 -15.16 10.12 -4.65
CA PHE A 192 -15.53 9.31 -3.49
C PHE A 192 -14.56 9.52 -2.32
N SER A 193 -13.25 9.62 -2.59
CA SER A 193 -12.24 9.85 -1.54
C SER A 193 -12.51 11.16 -0.79
N ALA A 194 -12.81 12.24 -1.52
CA ALA A 194 -13.16 13.54 -0.94
C ALA A 194 -14.48 13.46 -0.14
N LEU A 195 -15.51 12.78 -0.66
CA LEU A 195 -16.78 12.58 0.03
C LEU A 195 -16.62 11.77 1.32
N ALA A 196 -15.86 10.67 1.26
CA ALA A 196 -15.69 9.74 2.37
C ALA A 196 -14.76 10.29 3.47
N TYR A 197 -13.88 11.23 3.12
CA TYR A 197 -12.87 11.80 4.03
C TYR A 197 -13.47 12.31 5.34
N GLU A 198 -14.49 13.16 5.28
CA GLU A 198 -15.13 13.74 6.47
C GLU A 198 -15.72 12.66 7.38
N LYS A 199 -16.29 11.60 6.78
CA LYS A 199 -16.83 10.45 7.52
C LYS A 199 -15.71 9.68 8.23
N PHE A 200 -14.57 9.46 7.57
CA PHE A 200 -13.42 8.80 8.19
C PHE A 200 -12.86 9.61 9.35
N VAL A 201 -12.71 10.93 9.20
CA VAL A 201 -12.24 11.82 10.27
C VAL A 201 -13.19 11.76 11.48
N THR A 202 -14.49 11.82 11.24
CA THR A 202 -15.51 11.70 12.29
C THR A 202 -15.35 10.38 13.08
N LEU A 203 -15.18 9.26 12.38
CA LEU A 203 -14.99 7.95 13.02
C LEU A 203 -13.64 7.81 13.75
N LEU A 204 -12.59 8.48 13.26
CA LEU A 204 -11.28 8.50 13.92
C LEU A 204 -11.31 9.28 15.24
N GLN A 205 -12.11 10.35 15.30
CA GLN A 205 -12.27 11.17 16.50
C GLN A 205 -13.28 10.58 17.50
N ALA A 206 -14.15 9.68 17.06
CA ALA A 206 -15.13 9.04 17.92
C ALA A 206 -14.48 8.17 19.01
N SER A 207 -14.96 8.31 20.26
CA SER A 207 -14.45 7.58 21.43
C SER A 207 -14.87 6.11 21.48
N HIS A 208 -16.05 5.79 20.92
CA HIS A 208 -16.60 4.42 20.90
C HIS A 208 -15.94 3.51 19.86
N VAL A 209 -15.20 4.08 18.90
CA VAL A 209 -14.55 3.32 17.83
C VAL A 209 -13.24 2.72 18.37
N SER A 210 -13.10 1.40 18.24
CA SER A 210 -11.92 0.69 18.73
C SER A 210 -10.65 1.11 17.98
N LEU A 211 -9.50 1.04 18.67
CA LEU A 211 -8.22 1.39 18.06
C LEU A 211 -7.92 0.54 16.81
N ALA A 212 -8.22 -0.76 16.84
CA ALA A 212 -8.06 -1.64 15.67
C ALA A 212 -8.87 -1.17 14.45
N PHE A 213 -10.07 -0.61 14.66
CA PHE A 213 -10.89 -0.03 13.59
C PHE A 213 -10.28 1.29 13.09
N LYS A 214 -9.82 2.15 14.00
CA LYS A 214 -9.09 3.39 13.65
C LYS A 214 -7.83 3.08 12.83
N THR A 215 -7.05 2.08 13.20
CA THR A 215 -5.88 1.62 12.44
C THR A 215 -6.26 1.26 11.00
N LYS A 216 -7.37 0.54 10.80
CA LYS A 216 -7.84 0.19 9.45
C LYS A 216 -8.30 1.42 8.66
N LEU A 217 -8.97 2.38 9.29
CA LEU A 217 -9.35 3.65 8.66
C LEU A 217 -8.13 4.48 8.23
N VAL A 218 -7.11 4.61 9.11
CA VAL A 218 -5.86 5.31 8.78
C VAL A 218 -5.23 4.72 7.53
N ARG A 219 -5.25 3.39 7.34
CA ARG A 219 -4.69 2.78 6.12
C ARG A 219 -5.35 3.32 4.85
N ILE A 220 -6.65 3.65 4.86
CA ILE A 220 -7.37 4.20 3.68
C ILE A 220 -6.77 5.54 3.25
N PHE A 221 -6.25 6.32 4.19
CA PHE A 221 -5.68 7.64 3.90
C PHE A 221 -4.49 7.63 2.93
N ARG A 222 -3.88 6.46 2.67
CA ARG A 222 -2.89 6.30 1.59
C ARG A 222 -3.45 6.68 0.21
N HIS A 223 -4.78 6.59 0.03
CA HIS A 223 -5.48 6.97 -1.19
C HIS A 223 -5.82 8.46 -1.30
N MET A 224 -5.51 9.27 -0.28
CA MET A 224 -5.83 10.72 -0.24
C MET A 224 -4.81 11.59 -0.99
N HIS A 225 -4.17 11.02 -2.03
CA HIS A 225 -3.17 11.70 -2.86
C HIS A 225 -3.75 12.32 -4.13
N TRP A 226 -5.07 12.28 -4.31
CA TRP A 226 -5.76 12.80 -5.49
C TRP A 226 -5.64 14.32 -5.65
N ASP A 227 -5.67 15.04 -4.52
CA ASP A 227 -5.50 16.49 -4.47
C ASP A 227 -4.55 16.87 -3.33
N ILE A 228 -3.81 17.97 -3.52
CA ILE A 228 -2.82 18.48 -2.57
C ILE A 228 -3.50 18.90 -1.26
N ASN A 229 -4.68 19.53 -1.31
CA ASN A 229 -5.37 19.96 -0.09
C ASN A 229 -5.86 18.77 0.72
N LEU A 230 -6.37 17.74 0.04
CA LEU A 230 -6.79 16.50 0.68
C LEU A 230 -5.60 15.81 1.36
N ALA A 231 -4.45 15.72 0.68
CA ALA A 231 -3.23 15.15 1.25
C ALA A 231 -2.75 15.93 2.50
N ARG A 232 -2.76 17.26 2.45
CA ARG A 232 -2.39 18.12 3.59
C ARG A 232 -3.34 17.99 4.76
N LYS A 233 -4.66 17.99 4.53
CA LYS A 233 -5.66 17.74 5.57
C LYS A 233 -5.45 16.38 6.23
N THR A 234 -5.21 15.34 5.42
CA THR A 234 -4.85 14.01 5.91
C THR A 234 -3.61 14.03 6.78
N ARG A 235 -2.55 14.75 6.37
CA ARG A 235 -1.33 14.89 7.17
C ARG A 235 -1.62 15.50 8.53
N ILE A 236 -2.37 16.60 8.58
CA ILE A 236 -2.72 17.29 9.84
C ILE A 236 -3.44 16.34 10.81
N ILE A 237 -4.49 15.64 10.35
CA ILE A 237 -5.23 14.70 11.20
C ILE A 237 -4.33 13.57 11.69
N CYS A 238 -3.48 13.00 10.83
CA CYS A 238 -2.53 11.96 11.21
C CYS A 238 -1.52 12.43 12.27
N LEU A 239 -1.01 13.66 12.17
CA LEU A 239 -0.10 14.23 13.17
C LEU A 239 -0.80 14.43 14.52
N GLN A 240 -2.04 14.92 14.52
CA GLN A 240 -2.85 15.03 15.75
C GLN A 240 -3.08 13.65 16.40
N LEU A 241 -3.33 12.61 15.61
CA LEU A 241 -3.50 11.25 16.11
C LEU A 241 -2.23 10.68 16.73
N LEU A 242 -1.04 11.02 16.20
CA LEU A 242 0.25 10.63 16.77
C LEU A 242 0.50 11.28 18.14
N GLU A 243 0.01 12.50 18.37
CA GLU A 243 0.11 13.18 19.66
C GLU A 243 -0.82 12.54 20.72
N GLN A 244 -1.94 11.96 20.27
CA GLN A 244 -2.98 11.42 21.16
C GLN A 244 -2.78 9.94 21.52
N CYS A 245 -2.04 9.18 20.71
CA CYS A 245 -1.94 7.73 20.87
C CYS A 245 -0.52 7.22 20.65
N SER A 246 -0.01 6.49 21.64
CA SER A 246 1.31 5.89 21.63
C SER A 246 1.30 4.41 21.28
N ASP A 247 0.20 3.84 20.78
CA ASP A 247 0.16 2.42 20.39
C ASP A 247 1.08 2.10 19.20
N ASP A 248 1.81 1.01 19.29
CA ASP A 248 2.84 0.61 18.33
C ASP A 248 2.27 0.42 16.92
N GLU A 249 1.21 -0.40 16.77
CA GLU A 249 0.63 -0.70 15.45
C GLU A 249 0.00 0.55 14.84
N PHE A 250 -0.66 1.36 15.67
CA PHE A 250 -1.30 2.60 15.23
C PHE A 250 -0.28 3.64 14.75
N VAL A 251 0.76 3.91 15.56
CA VAL A 251 1.85 4.84 15.20
C VAL A 251 2.53 4.39 13.91
N LEU A 252 2.91 3.11 13.81
CA LEU A 252 3.53 2.57 12.61
C LEU A 252 2.62 2.67 11.37
N THR A 253 1.32 2.43 11.55
CA THR A 253 0.34 2.55 10.47
C THR A 253 0.24 4.00 9.98
N ILE A 254 0.23 4.98 10.89
CA ILE A 254 0.24 6.41 10.53
C ILE A 254 1.52 6.76 9.79
N LEU A 255 2.70 6.43 10.33
CA LEU A 255 3.99 6.75 9.72
C LEU A 255 4.13 6.13 8.32
N LYS A 256 3.70 4.87 8.15
CA LYS A 256 3.67 4.19 6.85
C LYS A 256 2.72 4.88 5.86
N THR A 257 1.55 5.29 6.34
CA THR A 257 0.53 5.97 5.52
C THR A 257 1.01 7.33 5.06
N LEU A 258 1.60 8.14 5.94
CA LEU A 258 2.18 9.44 5.60
C LEU A 258 3.36 9.31 4.63
N THR A 259 4.20 8.30 4.81
CA THR A 259 5.30 7.98 3.89
C THR A 259 4.79 7.63 2.49
N PHE A 260 3.70 6.87 2.38
CA PHE A 260 3.09 6.58 1.09
C PHE A 260 2.49 7.84 0.45
N LEU A 261 1.81 8.65 1.26
CA LEU A 261 1.16 9.88 0.81
C LEU A 261 2.18 10.89 0.29
N SER A 262 3.28 11.13 1.01
CA SER A 262 4.35 12.05 0.57
C SER A 262 5.02 11.57 -0.72
N ASN A 263 5.17 10.25 -0.90
CA ASN A 263 5.71 9.65 -2.11
C ASN A 263 4.77 9.75 -3.32
N ARG A 264 3.45 9.76 -3.11
CA ARG A 264 2.44 9.83 -4.19
C ARG A 264 2.05 11.24 -4.56
N ALA A 265 1.73 12.07 -3.56
CA ALA A 265 1.33 13.45 -3.77
C ALA A 265 2.53 14.37 -4.07
N LEU A 266 3.76 13.93 -3.76
CA LEU A 266 5.00 14.71 -3.89
C LEU A 266 4.99 16.00 -3.05
N VAL A 267 4.22 16.01 -1.97
CA VAL A 267 4.00 17.16 -1.07
C VAL A 267 4.48 16.80 0.35
N ASP A 268 4.96 17.80 1.08
CA ASP A 268 5.43 17.71 2.47
C ASP A 268 6.49 16.61 2.71
N ARG A 269 7.35 16.35 1.72
CA ARG A 269 8.41 15.32 1.77
C ARG A 269 9.47 15.61 2.82
N THR A 270 10.00 16.84 2.83
CA THR A 270 10.96 17.28 3.83
C THR A 270 10.40 17.10 5.24
N ASP A 271 9.14 17.51 5.46
CA ASP A 271 8.48 17.33 6.76
C ASP A 271 8.29 15.86 7.11
N GLN A 272 8.08 14.99 6.12
CA GLN A 272 7.98 13.56 6.35
C GLN A 272 9.34 12.92 6.69
N ILE A 273 10.42 13.34 6.04
CA ILE A 273 11.79 12.92 6.37
C ILE A 273 12.12 13.34 7.80
N ASN A 274 11.88 14.61 8.14
CA ASN A 274 12.06 15.16 9.47
C ASN A 274 11.27 14.38 10.53
N LEU A 275 10.00 14.05 10.25
CA LEU A 275 9.18 13.23 11.14
C LEU A 275 9.79 11.84 11.37
N LEU A 276 10.18 11.14 10.31
CA LEU A 276 10.75 9.80 10.42
C LEU A 276 12.10 9.80 11.15
N ILE A 277 12.94 10.81 10.92
CA ILE A 277 14.20 10.99 11.64
C ILE A 277 13.94 11.26 13.13
N LYS A 278 12.97 12.12 13.46
CA LYS A 278 12.56 12.37 14.85
C LYS A 278 12.16 11.07 15.57
N TYR A 279 11.37 10.20 14.93
CA TYR A 279 11.00 8.89 15.50
C TYR A 279 12.18 7.92 15.56
N ALA A 280 13.06 7.91 14.54
CA ALA A 280 14.26 7.07 14.53
C ALA A 280 15.24 7.42 15.66
N GLN A 281 15.38 8.72 15.98
CA GLN A 281 16.28 9.21 17.01
C GLN A 281 15.68 9.07 18.41
N ASN A 282 14.45 9.56 18.61
CA ASN A 282 13.92 9.88 19.93
C ASN A 282 12.88 8.91 20.47
N ASP A 283 12.25 8.06 19.65
CA ASP A 283 11.19 7.16 20.13
C ASP A 283 11.78 6.11 21.09
N PRO A 284 11.21 5.85 22.27
CA PRO A 284 11.78 4.88 23.20
C PRO A 284 11.77 3.43 22.69
N ARG A 285 10.96 3.13 21.68
CA ARG A 285 10.73 1.76 21.19
C ARG A 285 11.61 1.45 19.99
N GLY A 286 12.53 0.51 20.15
CA GLY A 286 13.47 0.11 19.09
C GLY A 286 12.80 -0.36 17.78
N HIS A 287 11.60 -0.96 17.84
CA HIS A 287 10.88 -1.36 16.63
C HIS A 287 10.30 -0.16 15.87
N VAL A 288 9.80 0.89 16.55
CA VAL A 288 9.36 2.14 15.89
C VAL A 288 10.54 2.85 15.26
N LYS A 289 11.69 2.89 15.93
CA LYS A 289 12.94 3.42 15.34
C LYS A 289 13.31 2.68 14.06
N THR A 290 13.37 1.35 14.14
CA THR A 290 13.74 0.47 13.02
C THR A 290 12.79 0.62 11.84
N SER A 291 11.48 0.69 12.09
CA SER A 291 10.48 0.90 11.05
C SER A 291 10.55 2.30 10.43
N SER A 292 10.82 3.33 11.22
CA SER A 292 10.98 4.70 10.73
C SER A 292 12.17 4.80 9.76
N LEU A 293 13.30 4.17 10.11
CA LEU A 293 14.46 4.04 9.23
C LEU A 293 14.12 3.22 7.97
N ALA A 294 13.34 2.14 8.09
CA ALA A 294 12.86 1.39 6.93
C ALA A 294 11.95 2.24 6.01
N TYR A 295 11.15 3.14 6.56
CA TYR A 295 10.36 4.09 5.76
C TYR A 295 11.24 5.11 5.06
N LEU A 296 12.33 5.58 5.68
CA LEU A 296 13.34 6.42 5.02
C LEU A 296 13.99 5.69 3.85
N THR A 297 14.26 4.38 3.93
CA THR A 297 14.78 3.62 2.78
C THR A 297 13.83 3.59 1.57
N ASN A 298 12.54 3.86 1.76
CA ASN A 298 11.57 3.96 0.66
C ASN A 298 11.52 5.37 0.03
N ILE A 299 11.84 6.40 0.81
CA ILE A 299 11.89 7.80 0.33
C ILE A 299 13.24 8.07 -0.34
N ALA A 300 14.33 7.69 0.32
CA ALA A 300 15.70 8.02 -0.05
C ALA A 300 16.04 7.83 -1.54
N PRO A 301 15.77 6.70 -2.22
CA PRO A 301 16.28 6.45 -3.56
C PRO A 301 15.87 7.46 -4.63
N LYS A 302 14.78 8.22 -4.43
CA LYS A 302 14.19 9.12 -5.43
C LYS A 302 14.04 10.55 -4.93
N ASP A 303 14.55 10.85 -3.74
CA ASP A 303 14.33 12.12 -3.09
C ASP A 303 15.62 12.94 -2.98
N LEU A 304 15.54 14.20 -3.35
CA LEU A 304 16.64 15.17 -3.33
C LEU A 304 16.52 16.13 -2.14
N THR A 305 15.56 15.95 -1.25
CA THR A 305 15.32 16.84 -0.10
C THR A 305 16.13 16.49 1.14
N PHE A 306 16.93 15.41 1.09
CA PHE A 306 17.91 15.14 2.14
C PHE A 306 18.99 16.22 2.16
N GLU A 307 19.50 16.50 3.35
CA GLU A 307 20.44 17.60 3.66
C GLU A 307 21.54 17.03 4.56
N ILE A 308 22.66 17.74 4.70
CA ILE A 308 23.78 17.33 5.55
C ILE A 308 23.34 17.13 7.01
N SER A 309 22.41 17.96 7.51
CA SER A 309 21.81 17.83 8.84
C SER A 309 21.19 16.44 9.08
N HIS A 310 20.48 15.91 8.07
CA HIS A 310 19.90 14.58 8.12
C HIS A 310 20.97 13.48 8.17
N ILE A 311 22.09 13.66 7.45
CA ILE A 311 23.21 12.72 7.43
C ILE A 311 23.88 12.66 8.80
N LEU A 312 24.15 13.81 9.43
CA LEU A 312 24.71 13.88 10.78
C LEU A 312 23.85 13.15 11.80
N ILE A 313 22.52 13.32 11.75
CA ILE A 313 21.62 12.60 12.66
C ILE A 313 21.65 11.10 12.40
N LEU A 314 21.66 10.65 11.14
CA LEU A 314 21.72 9.23 10.81
C LEU A 314 23.05 8.60 11.23
N LEU A 315 24.16 9.30 11.04
CA LEU A 315 25.48 8.90 11.50
C LEU A 315 25.55 8.80 13.03
N SER A 316 25.01 9.79 13.75
CA SER A 316 24.95 9.73 15.21
C SER A 316 24.07 8.59 15.72
N ILE A 317 23.00 8.21 15.00
CA ILE A 317 22.21 7.02 15.32
C ILE A 317 23.06 5.74 15.18
N VAL A 318 23.86 5.61 14.12
CA VAL A 318 24.73 4.43 13.91
C VAL A 318 25.71 4.25 15.07
N THR A 319 26.32 5.34 15.54
CA THR A 319 27.36 5.30 16.57
C THR A 319 26.78 5.17 17.97
N SER A 320 25.63 5.79 18.26
CA SER A 320 25.03 5.83 19.60
C SER A 320 23.98 4.75 19.90
N ALA A 321 23.32 4.17 18.89
CA ALA A 321 22.21 3.24 19.13
C ALA A 321 22.67 1.95 19.82
N LYS A 322 21.87 1.44 20.76
CA LYS A 322 22.15 0.16 21.43
C LYS A 322 21.63 -1.02 20.63
N GLU A 323 20.51 -0.85 19.93
CA GLU A 323 19.88 -1.92 19.16
C GLU A 323 20.57 -2.11 17.80
N LEU A 324 21.06 -3.34 17.54
CA LEU A 324 21.72 -3.71 16.28
C LEU A 324 20.83 -3.46 15.05
N ASN A 325 19.52 -3.75 15.16
CA ASN A 325 18.57 -3.54 14.07
C ASN A 325 18.45 -2.05 13.69
N VAL A 326 18.55 -1.15 14.66
CA VAL A 326 18.49 0.30 14.44
C VAL A 326 19.76 0.74 13.72
N LYS A 327 20.94 0.29 14.18
CA LYS A 327 22.23 0.53 13.49
C LYS A 327 22.22 0.04 12.05
N ALA A 328 21.83 -1.22 11.84
CA ALA A 328 21.79 -1.85 10.52
C ALA A 328 20.88 -1.07 9.54
N LYS A 329 19.72 -0.60 10.01
CA LYS A 329 18.81 0.19 9.17
C LYS A 329 19.31 1.60 8.91
N ALA A 330 19.93 2.26 9.88
CA ALA A 330 20.54 3.58 9.67
C ALA A 330 21.69 3.51 8.66
N LEU A 331 22.57 2.50 8.77
CA LEU A 331 23.61 2.22 7.79
C LEU A 331 23.04 1.95 6.38
N CYS A 332 21.94 1.20 6.27
CA CYS A 332 21.24 1.00 5.00
C CYS A 332 20.75 2.32 4.38
N VAL A 333 20.14 3.20 5.18
CA VAL A 333 19.68 4.52 4.71
C VAL A 333 20.86 5.36 4.22
N LEU A 334 21.93 5.45 5.02
CA LEU A 334 23.16 6.17 4.66
C LEU A 334 23.77 5.62 3.36
N THR A 335 23.82 4.30 3.20
CA THR A 335 24.32 3.67 1.96
C THR A 335 23.55 4.14 0.74
N ILE A 336 22.22 4.24 0.83
CA ILE A 336 21.37 4.73 -0.27
C ILE A 336 21.62 6.23 -0.53
N LEU A 337 21.75 7.03 0.54
CA LEU A 337 21.97 8.46 0.40
C LEU A 337 23.35 8.79 -0.19
N PHE A 338 24.40 8.07 0.22
CA PHE A 338 25.74 8.26 -0.35
C PHE A 338 25.88 7.73 -1.78
N GLN A 339 25.00 6.83 -2.24
CA GLN A 339 24.88 6.52 -3.68
C GLN A 339 24.40 7.73 -4.49
N GLN A 340 23.78 8.72 -3.84
CA GLN A 340 23.44 9.99 -4.45
C GLN A 340 24.61 10.95 -4.30
N THR A 341 25.42 11.06 -5.36
CA THR A 341 26.63 11.88 -5.41
C THR A 341 26.44 13.33 -4.96
N ARG A 342 25.22 13.87 -5.09
CA ARG A 342 24.88 15.22 -4.65
C ARG A 342 25.32 15.49 -3.21
N LEU A 343 24.96 14.61 -2.27
CA LEU A 343 25.23 14.85 -0.84
C LEU A 343 26.73 14.80 -0.55
N LEU A 344 27.47 13.90 -1.21
CA LEU A 344 28.94 13.87 -1.13
C LEU A 344 29.57 15.13 -1.71
N CYS A 345 29.08 15.64 -2.85
CA CYS A 345 29.53 16.91 -3.40
C CYS A 345 29.26 18.07 -2.44
N GLU A 346 28.09 18.09 -1.80
CA GLU A 346 27.72 19.13 -0.83
C GLU A 346 28.66 19.09 0.38
N ILE A 347 28.91 17.90 0.94
CA ILE A 347 29.86 17.72 2.05
C ILE A 347 31.29 18.12 1.63
N ALA A 348 31.71 17.79 0.40
CA ALA A 348 33.03 18.14 -0.11
C ALA A 348 33.17 19.62 -0.54
N SER A 349 32.06 20.35 -0.64
CA SER A 349 32.06 21.75 -1.07
C SER A 349 32.84 22.64 -0.10
N ILE A 350 33.41 23.72 -0.65
CA ILE A 350 34.05 24.79 0.13
C ILE A 350 32.99 25.61 0.88
N ASP A 351 31.76 25.67 0.34
CA ASP A 351 30.66 26.44 0.92
C ASP A 351 30.08 25.81 2.20
N THR A 352 30.38 24.53 2.45
CA THR A 352 29.95 23.84 3.67
C THR A 352 30.86 24.22 4.83
N GLU A 353 30.26 24.61 5.95
CA GLU A 353 30.98 25.00 7.16
C GLU A 353 32.03 23.94 7.56
N GLN A 354 33.25 24.41 7.83
CA GLN A 354 34.38 23.51 8.10
C GLN A 354 34.12 22.57 9.29
N GLU A 355 33.44 23.06 10.33
CA GLU A 355 33.07 22.28 11.51
C GLU A 355 32.12 21.14 11.14
N THR A 356 31.06 21.42 10.38
CA THR A 356 30.11 20.43 9.87
C THR A 356 30.80 19.34 9.05
N ARG A 357 31.75 19.70 8.17
CA ARG A 357 32.51 18.71 7.37
C ARG A 357 33.37 17.80 8.25
N LEU A 358 34.08 18.38 9.21
CA LEU A 358 34.92 17.63 10.14
C LEU A 358 34.08 16.69 11.01
N GLU A 359 32.88 17.12 11.42
CA GLU A 359 31.96 16.30 12.18
C GLU A 359 31.46 15.08 11.37
N VAL A 360 31.08 15.29 10.11
CA VAL A 360 30.70 14.19 9.20
C VAL A 360 31.86 13.20 9.04
N LEU A 361 33.07 13.69 8.78
CA LEU A 361 34.27 12.84 8.64
C LEU A 361 34.57 12.06 9.91
N HIS A 362 34.46 12.69 11.08
CA HIS A 362 34.65 12.02 12.36
C HIS A 362 33.67 10.88 12.56
N TYR A 363 32.39 11.08 12.24
CA TYR A 363 31.41 10.01 12.33
C TYR A 363 31.65 8.88 11.30
N ILE A 364 32.08 9.21 10.08
CA ILE A 364 32.44 8.19 9.07
C ILE A 364 33.59 7.32 9.58
N GLN A 365 34.62 7.91 10.20
CA GLN A 365 35.72 7.17 10.83
C GLN A 365 35.21 6.26 11.95
N GLN A 366 34.29 6.74 12.81
CA GLN A 366 33.67 5.87 13.83
C GLN A 366 32.85 4.72 13.22
N CYS A 367 32.28 4.92 12.02
CA CYS A 367 31.60 3.85 11.30
C CYS A 367 32.59 2.83 10.72
N GLU A 368 33.79 3.26 10.34
CA GLU A 368 34.86 2.37 9.86
C GLU A 368 35.25 1.32 10.90
N ASP A 369 35.31 1.71 12.17
CA ASP A 369 35.59 0.78 13.27
C ASP A 369 34.55 -0.36 13.35
N LEU A 370 33.34 -0.14 12.84
CA LEU A 370 32.27 -1.16 12.77
C LEU A 370 32.51 -2.22 11.69
N ILE A 371 33.53 -2.08 10.82
CA ILE A 371 33.94 -3.16 9.90
C ILE A 371 34.44 -4.38 10.69
N GLN A 372 35.06 -4.12 11.84
CA GLN A 372 35.57 -5.14 12.76
C GLN A 372 34.55 -5.52 13.84
N ASP A 373 33.29 -5.11 13.72
CA ASP A 373 32.25 -5.49 14.69
C ASP A 373 32.11 -7.03 14.74
N LYS A 374 31.67 -7.55 15.89
CA LYS A 374 31.48 -9.00 16.06
C LYS A 374 30.27 -9.51 15.27
N VAL A 375 29.36 -8.61 14.89
CA VAL A 375 28.11 -8.93 14.21
C VAL A 375 28.30 -8.85 12.70
N ILE A 376 28.38 -10.02 12.05
CA ILE A 376 28.62 -10.17 10.60
C ILE A 376 27.69 -9.28 9.75
N GLU A 377 26.41 -9.17 10.11
CA GLU A 377 25.45 -8.34 9.37
C GLU A 377 25.84 -6.85 9.37
N ILE A 378 26.29 -6.32 10.51
CA ILE A 378 26.76 -4.94 10.62
C ILE A 378 28.01 -4.76 9.77
N ASN A 379 28.99 -5.66 9.86
CA ASN A 379 30.23 -5.58 9.09
C ASN A 379 29.95 -5.52 7.59
N VAL A 380 29.07 -6.38 7.08
CA VAL A 380 28.75 -6.44 5.65
C VAL A 380 28.10 -5.13 5.18
N ILE A 381 27.17 -4.57 5.96
CA ILE A 381 26.50 -3.31 5.60
C ILE A 381 27.48 -2.14 5.69
N THR A 382 28.35 -2.10 6.72
CA THR A 382 29.38 -1.08 6.88
C THR A 382 30.39 -1.12 5.74
N VAL A 383 30.90 -2.30 5.36
CA VAL A 383 31.80 -2.44 4.20
C VAL A 383 31.13 -1.93 2.93
N LYS A 384 29.82 -2.19 2.76
CA LYS A 384 29.05 -1.69 1.62
C LYS A 384 28.94 -0.15 1.65
N LEU A 385 28.67 0.44 2.80
CA LEU A 385 28.64 1.90 2.99
C LEU A 385 30.00 2.51 2.61
N MET A 386 31.10 2.00 3.17
CA MET A 386 32.44 2.51 2.87
C MET A 386 32.77 2.35 1.38
N SER A 387 32.47 1.19 0.79
CA SER A 387 32.66 0.97 -0.65
C SER A 387 31.92 2.00 -1.51
N VAL A 388 30.66 2.32 -1.15
CA VAL A 388 29.87 3.34 -1.85
C VAL A 388 30.53 4.72 -1.72
N ILE A 389 30.92 5.12 -0.51
CA ILE A 389 31.59 6.40 -0.28
C ILE A 389 32.87 6.49 -1.14
N ILE A 390 33.69 5.44 -1.15
CA ILE A 390 34.94 5.39 -1.92
C ILE A 390 34.68 5.53 -3.43
N ILE A 391 33.72 4.77 -3.95
CA ILE A 391 33.39 4.76 -5.39
C ILE A 391 32.85 6.13 -5.81
N GLU A 392 31.92 6.69 -5.05
CA GLU A 392 31.27 7.95 -5.40
C GLU A 392 32.21 9.15 -5.19
N SER A 393 33.10 9.12 -4.19
CA SER A 393 34.17 10.12 -4.04
C SER A 393 35.10 10.13 -5.26
N LYS A 394 35.60 8.96 -5.70
CA LYS A 394 36.42 8.88 -6.93
C LYS A 394 35.67 9.39 -8.17
N ARG A 395 34.36 9.12 -8.23
CA ARG A 395 33.49 9.63 -9.30
C ARG A 395 33.46 11.15 -9.31
N ILE A 396 33.32 11.78 -8.15
CA ILE A 396 33.34 13.25 -8.00
C ILE A 396 34.67 13.82 -8.47
N GLU A 397 35.80 13.27 -8.03
CA GLU A 397 37.13 13.71 -8.45
C GLU A 397 37.28 13.69 -9.98
N SER A 398 36.85 12.58 -10.61
CA SER A 398 36.93 12.44 -12.07
C SER A 398 36.05 13.42 -12.86
N ILE A 399 34.92 13.84 -12.29
CA ILE A 399 33.94 14.71 -12.97
C ILE A 399 34.28 16.19 -12.75
N SER A 400 34.80 16.55 -11.57
CA SER A 400 34.82 17.94 -11.13
C SER A 400 36.20 18.60 -11.15
N ASN A 401 37.30 17.84 -11.31
CA ASN A 401 38.67 18.31 -11.01
C ASN A 401 38.82 18.93 -9.60
N ILE A 402 37.81 18.77 -8.73
CA ILE A 402 37.86 19.17 -7.33
C ILE A 402 38.58 18.03 -6.62
N LEU A 403 39.77 18.30 -6.11
CA LEU A 403 40.41 17.43 -5.13
C LEU A 403 39.48 17.37 -3.91
N ILE A 404 38.87 16.21 -3.69
CA ILE A 404 38.27 15.92 -2.41
C ILE A 404 39.40 16.06 -1.38
N SER A 405 39.17 16.86 -0.33
CA SER A 405 40.17 17.23 0.68
C SER A 405 41.09 16.05 1.06
N PRO A 406 42.41 16.26 1.27
CA PRO A 406 43.35 15.22 1.69
C PRO A 406 42.92 14.42 2.94
N GLU A 407 41.96 14.95 3.71
CA GLU A 407 41.31 14.29 4.84
C GLU A 407 40.50 13.04 4.43
N TRP A 408 39.88 13.03 3.23
CA TRP A 408 39.23 11.85 2.67
C TRP A 408 40.23 10.81 2.19
N GLY A 409 41.42 11.25 1.77
CA GLY A 409 42.52 10.37 1.37
C GLY A 409 42.98 9.42 2.48
N ARG A 410 42.78 9.78 3.76
CA ARG A 410 43.07 8.89 4.91
C ARG A 410 42.00 7.83 5.17
N ILE A 411 40.75 8.08 4.76
CA ILE A 411 39.63 7.10 4.83
C ILE A 411 39.70 6.13 3.61
N LEU A 412 40.42 6.53 2.55
CA LEU A 412 40.56 5.79 1.29
C LEU A 412 41.80 4.87 1.25
N GLN A 413 42.71 4.94 2.22
CA GLN A 413 43.92 4.12 2.37
C GLN A 413 43.66 2.98 3.35
#